data_AF-A0A8S2XYW2-F1
#
_entry.id   AF-A0A8S2XYW2-F1
#
_cell.length_a   1.000
_cell.length_b   1.000
_cell.length_c   1.000
_cell.angle_alpha   90.00
_cell.angle_beta   90.00
_cell.angle_gamma   90.00
#
_symmetry.space_group_name_H-M   'P 1'
#
loop_
_entity.id
_entity.type
_entity.pdbx_description
1 polymer ?
#
loop_
_entity_poly.entity_id
_entity_poly.type
_entity_poly.pdbx_seq_one_letter_code
_entity_poly.pdbx_strand_id
1 'polypeptide(L)'
;MGSESCIRLVDINRDGLDDIIVALTDVTEISSKTESKQNKTTCNFYHVDEPCSGIIMGIRGYDLVTLWTIKVKQSIFEIQCGQIDINNDTSMDCLASGRQGTLVAFDPYQGLILWHSSKDYIPSLNRLWN
;
A
#
# COMPACT_ATOMS: atom_id res chain seq x y z
N MET A 1 5.81 1.75 -23.51
CA MET A 1 6.36 0.88 -22.45
C MET A 1 6.25 1.66 -21.15
N GLY A 2 5.37 1.25 -20.26
CA GLY A 2 5.22 1.82 -18.92
C GLY A 2 5.58 0.77 -17.89
N SER A 3 6.25 1.16 -16.82
CA SER A 3 6.51 0.31 -15.66
C SER A 3 5.19 0.08 -14.91
N GLU A 4 4.93 -1.15 -14.44
CA GLU A 4 3.81 -1.45 -13.53
C GLU A 4 4.08 -0.94 -12.09
N SER A 5 5.34 -0.55 -11.80
CA SER A 5 5.73 0.01 -10.51
C SER A 5 5.51 1.52 -10.48
N CYS A 6 4.67 1.98 -9.57
CA CYS A 6 4.53 3.38 -9.23
C CYS A 6 5.60 3.80 -8.22
N ILE A 7 6.31 4.89 -8.53
CA ILE A 7 7.33 5.49 -7.68
C ILE A 7 6.89 6.93 -7.36
N ARG A 8 7.03 7.34 -6.10
CA ARG A 8 6.83 8.72 -5.66
C ARG A 8 8.03 9.21 -4.86
N LEU A 9 8.31 10.51 -4.98
CA LEU A 9 9.34 11.18 -4.22
C LEU A 9 8.67 12.00 -3.12
N VAL A 10 9.08 11.75 -1.88
CA VAL A 10 8.55 12.40 -0.67
C VAL A 10 9.70 12.46 0.33
N ASP A 11 9.96 13.60 0.95
CA ASP A 11 10.85 13.68 2.12
C ASP A 11 10.13 13.04 3.34
N ILE A 12 10.35 11.73 3.53
CA ILE A 12 9.60 10.90 4.50
C ILE A 12 10.08 11.21 5.91
N ASN A 13 11.39 11.34 6.11
CA ASN A 13 11.97 11.54 7.45
C ASN A 13 12.14 13.04 7.80
N ARG A 14 11.80 13.95 6.88
CA ARG A 14 11.89 15.41 7.03
C ARG A 14 13.33 15.90 7.21
N ASP A 15 14.28 15.24 6.55
CA ASP A 15 15.70 15.63 6.58
C ASP A 15 16.08 16.64 5.47
N GLY A 16 15.13 17.01 4.61
CA GLY A 16 15.30 17.95 3.51
C GLY A 16 15.79 17.32 2.21
N LEU A 17 15.89 15.98 2.15
CA LEU A 17 16.22 15.22 0.95
C LEU A 17 15.01 14.38 0.51
N ASP A 18 14.87 14.18 -0.81
CA ASP A 18 13.79 13.33 -1.33
C ASP A 18 14.04 11.85 -1.00
N ASP A 19 13.05 11.20 -0.40
CA ASP A 19 12.98 9.75 -0.24
C ASP A 19 12.04 9.12 -1.27
N ILE A 20 12.02 7.79 -1.32
CA ILE A 20 11.33 7.00 -2.33
C ILE A 20 10.19 6.23 -1.69
N ILE A 21 8.99 6.38 -2.23
CA ILE A 21 7.87 5.47 -1.98
C ILE A 21 7.68 4.60 -3.23
N VAL A 22 7.66 3.28 -3.05
CA VAL A 22 7.48 2.32 -4.15
C VAL A 22 6.54 1.18 -3.78
N ALA A 23 5.73 0.77 -4.76
CA ALA A 23 4.91 -0.43 -4.68
C ALA A 23 5.61 -1.65 -5.29
N LEU A 24 5.56 -2.78 -4.58
CA LEU A 24 6.07 -4.08 -5.01
C LEU A 24 4.99 -5.16 -4.83
N THR A 25 5.16 -6.28 -5.52
CA THR A 25 4.37 -7.50 -5.29
C THR A 25 5.26 -8.53 -4.61
N ASP A 26 4.76 -9.10 -3.51
CA ASP A 26 5.37 -10.21 -2.81
C ASP A 26 5.42 -11.43 -3.74
N VAL A 27 6.64 -11.95 -3.92
CA VAL A 27 6.97 -13.10 -4.78
C VAL A 27 6.21 -14.39 -4.43
N THR A 28 5.58 -14.47 -3.27
CA THR A 28 4.64 -15.56 -2.92
C THR A 28 3.40 -15.64 -3.84
N GLU A 29 3.08 -14.57 -4.58
CA GLU A 29 2.04 -14.61 -5.63
C GLU A 29 2.48 -15.39 -6.88
N ILE A 30 3.79 -15.46 -7.15
CA ILE A 30 4.35 -16.09 -8.36
C ILE A 30 4.53 -17.60 -8.18
N SER A 31 4.70 -18.07 -6.94
CA SER A 31 4.86 -19.48 -6.57
C SER A 31 3.54 -20.14 -6.16
N SER A 32 2.47 -19.93 -6.94
CA SER A 32 1.23 -20.68 -6.77
C SER A 32 1.46 -22.17 -7.01
N LYS A 33 1.82 -22.94 -5.97
CA LYS A 33 1.52 -24.39 -5.84
C LYS A 33 1.73 -25.01 -4.45
N THR A 34 2.27 -24.33 -3.43
CA THR A 34 2.65 -25.04 -2.19
C THR A 34 2.29 -24.45 -0.83
N GLU A 35 1.53 -23.35 -0.72
CA GLU A 35 1.40 -22.70 0.61
C GLU A 35 -0.02 -22.24 0.96
N SER A 36 -0.86 -23.19 1.39
CA SER A 36 -2.19 -22.90 1.94
C SER A 36 -2.21 -22.63 3.46
N LYS A 37 -1.05 -22.70 4.15
CA LYS A 37 -0.97 -22.49 5.60
C LYS A 37 -0.03 -21.36 6.05
N GLN A 38 1.03 -21.06 5.29
CA GLN A 38 2.03 -20.06 5.70
C GLN A 38 1.53 -18.61 5.50
N ASN A 39 0.64 -18.41 4.51
CA ASN A 39 0.08 -17.09 4.19
C ASN A 39 -0.92 -16.57 5.24
N LYS A 40 -1.71 -17.43 5.89
CA LYS A 40 -2.71 -16.98 6.88
C LYS A 40 -2.09 -16.30 8.10
N THR A 41 -0.95 -16.79 8.57
CA THR A 41 -0.26 -16.23 9.74
C THR A 41 0.32 -14.85 9.46
N THR A 42 0.84 -14.62 8.26
CA THR A 42 1.45 -13.34 7.89
C THR A 42 0.40 -12.26 7.66
N CYS A 43 -0.67 -12.55 6.90
CA CYS A 43 -1.75 -11.59 6.66
C CYS A 43 -2.41 -11.15 7.97
N ASN A 44 -2.65 -12.11 8.89
CA ASN A 44 -3.23 -11.84 10.20
C ASN A 44 -2.32 -10.96 11.08
N PHE A 45 -0.99 -11.15 11.02
CA PHE A 45 -0.05 -10.31 11.76
C PHE A 45 -0.13 -8.84 11.34
N TYR A 46 -0.30 -8.59 10.04
CA TYR A 46 -0.44 -7.23 9.50
C TYR A 46 -1.89 -6.71 9.52
N HIS A 47 -2.86 -7.51 10.01
CA HIS A 47 -4.29 -7.18 9.97
C HIS A 47 -4.80 -6.82 8.56
N VAL A 48 -4.34 -7.55 7.54
CA VAL A 48 -4.73 -7.37 6.13
C VAL A 48 -5.50 -8.58 5.65
N ASP A 49 -6.55 -8.35 4.87
CA ASP A 49 -7.29 -9.39 4.15
C ASP A 49 -6.37 -10.24 3.26
N GLU A 50 -6.73 -11.51 3.06
CA GLU A 50 -6.07 -12.35 2.04
C GLU A 50 -6.53 -12.00 0.60
N PRO A 51 -5.65 -12.15 -0.40
CA PRO A 51 -4.21 -12.39 -0.26
C PRO A 51 -3.53 -11.15 0.32
N CYS A 52 -2.36 -11.23 0.96
CA CYS A 52 -1.58 -10.05 1.41
C CYS A 52 -0.28 -9.96 0.61
N SER A 53 -0.43 -9.87 -0.71
CA SER A 53 0.67 -9.94 -1.66
C SER A 53 1.19 -8.57 -2.08
N GLY A 54 0.51 -7.47 -1.76
CA GLY A 54 1.03 -6.14 -2.06
C GLY A 54 1.97 -5.63 -0.97
N ILE A 55 2.99 -4.88 -1.37
CA ILE A 55 3.92 -4.20 -0.48
C ILE A 55 4.05 -2.75 -0.92
N ILE A 56 4.01 -1.82 0.02
CA ILE A 56 4.41 -0.42 -0.17
C ILE A 56 5.60 -0.17 0.76
N MET A 57 6.69 0.38 0.23
CA MET A 57 7.90 0.66 1.00
C MET A 57 8.26 2.14 0.93
N GLY A 58 8.63 2.70 2.09
CA GLY A 58 9.35 3.96 2.21
C GLY A 58 10.84 3.68 2.33
N ILE A 59 11.64 4.25 1.44
CA ILE A 59 13.08 3.99 1.31
C ILE A 59 13.80 5.32 1.23
N ARG A 60 14.83 5.50 2.06
CA ARG A 60 15.60 6.73 2.06
C ARG A 60 16.38 6.92 0.76
N GLY A 61 16.33 8.11 0.18
CA GLY A 61 16.78 8.33 -1.21
C GLY A 61 18.29 8.18 -1.44
N TYR A 62 19.11 8.55 -0.46
CA TYR A 62 20.56 8.65 -0.65
C TYR A 62 21.37 7.39 -0.26
N ASP A 63 20.81 6.49 0.54
CA ASP A 63 21.50 5.27 1.01
C ASP A 63 20.65 3.99 0.92
N LEU A 64 19.41 4.09 0.41
CA LEU A 64 18.45 2.99 0.26
C LEU A 64 18.07 2.29 1.58
N VAL A 65 18.25 2.95 2.73
CA VAL A 65 17.77 2.40 4.01
C VAL A 65 16.25 2.37 3.98
N THR A 66 15.67 1.20 4.26
CA THR A 66 14.22 1.07 4.43
C THR A 66 13.78 1.81 5.69
N LEU A 67 12.87 2.77 5.53
CA LEU A 67 12.28 3.54 6.64
C LEU A 67 11.09 2.80 7.24
N TRP A 68 10.21 2.26 6.38
CA TRP A 68 9.06 1.46 6.79
C TRP A 68 8.58 0.54 5.66
N THR A 69 7.72 -0.42 6.01
CA THR A 69 7.09 -1.34 5.06
C THR A 69 5.64 -1.58 5.44
N ILE A 70 4.74 -1.34 4.50
CA ILE A 70 3.31 -1.60 4.62
C ILE A 70 2.97 -2.82 3.77
N LYS A 71 2.19 -3.72 4.36
CA LYS A 71 1.59 -4.86 3.68
C LYS A 71 0.15 -4.53 3.29
N VAL A 72 -0.23 -4.87 2.06
CA VAL A 72 -1.58 -4.62 1.53
C VAL A 72 -2.09 -5.84 0.78
N LYS A 73 -3.40 -5.87 0.52
CA LYS A 73 -4.09 -7.03 -0.02
C LYS A 73 -3.50 -7.48 -1.37
N GLN A 74 -3.42 -6.57 -2.33
CA GLN A 74 -2.95 -6.92 -3.67
C GLN A 74 -1.96 -5.89 -4.20
N SER A 75 -1.29 -6.24 -5.30
CA SER A 75 -0.39 -5.37 -6.03
C SER A 75 -0.98 -3.97 -6.23
N ILE A 76 -0.18 -2.96 -5.89
CA ILE A 76 -0.48 -1.55 -6.09
C ILE A 76 0.12 -1.11 -7.41
N PHE A 77 -0.68 -0.40 -8.22
CA PHE A 77 -0.27 0.09 -9.54
C PHE A 77 -0.13 1.61 -9.57
N GLU A 78 -0.73 2.31 -8.60
CA GLU A 78 -0.67 3.76 -8.51
C GLU A 78 -0.62 4.22 -7.05
N ILE A 79 0.18 5.25 -6.78
CA ILE A 79 0.27 5.94 -5.49
C ILE A 79 0.16 7.43 -5.74
N GLN A 80 -0.56 8.18 -4.92
CA GLN A 80 -0.57 9.64 -4.97
C GLN A 80 -0.46 10.21 -3.56
N CYS A 81 0.47 11.16 -3.38
CA CYS A 81 0.81 11.73 -2.08
C CYS A 81 0.75 13.27 -2.12
N GLY A 82 0.59 13.89 -0.95
CA GLY A 82 0.87 15.32 -0.79
C GLY A 82 -0.27 16.27 -1.16
N GLN A 83 -1.48 15.77 -1.39
CA GLN A 83 -2.61 16.57 -1.88
C GLN A 83 -3.85 16.51 -0.98
N ILE A 84 -3.85 15.64 0.03
CA ILE A 84 -5.01 15.39 0.89
C ILE A 84 -4.53 15.05 2.30
N ASP A 85 -5.19 15.63 3.29
CA ASP A 85 -5.12 15.22 4.69
C ASP A 85 -6.41 14.44 4.98
N ILE A 86 -6.29 13.13 5.12
CA ILE A 86 -7.39 12.17 5.20
C ILE A 86 -7.89 12.04 6.64
N ASN A 87 -6.99 12.11 7.61
CA ASN A 87 -7.30 11.91 9.03
C ASN A 87 -7.40 13.24 9.82
N ASN A 88 -7.21 14.38 9.16
CA ASN A 88 -7.22 15.74 9.72
C ASN A 88 -6.15 15.94 10.81
N ASP A 89 -4.96 15.36 10.62
CA ASP A 89 -3.81 15.50 11.51
C ASP A 89 -2.80 16.59 11.09
N THR A 90 -3.13 17.35 10.04
CA THR A 90 -2.33 18.41 9.41
C THR A 90 -1.15 17.95 8.55
N SER A 91 -0.87 16.65 8.50
CA SER A 91 0.10 16.06 7.57
C SER A 91 -0.61 15.61 6.30
N MET A 92 0.06 15.73 5.15
CA MET A 92 -0.50 15.22 3.90
C MET A 92 -0.28 13.71 3.80
N ASP A 93 -1.34 12.99 3.47
CA ASP A 93 -1.37 11.54 3.35
C ASP A 93 -1.14 11.08 1.90
N CYS A 94 -1.06 9.76 1.75
CA CYS A 94 -1.00 9.07 0.47
C CYS A 94 -2.22 8.17 0.26
N LEU A 95 -2.66 8.10 -1.00
CA LEU A 95 -3.61 7.13 -1.51
C LEU A 95 -2.90 6.16 -2.45
N ALA A 96 -3.15 4.87 -2.30
CA ALA A 96 -2.63 3.82 -3.17
C ALA A 96 -3.79 3.02 -3.75
N SER A 97 -3.73 2.69 -5.05
CA SER A 97 -4.72 1.85 -5.70
C SER A 97 -4.10 0.78 -6.59
N GLY A 98 -4.79 -0.35 -6.73
CA GLY A 98 -4.27 -1.49 -7.46
C GLY A 98 -5.28 -2.59 -7.76
N ARG A 99 -4.77 -3.81 -7.85
CA ARG A 99 -5.52 -4.98 -8.32
C ARG A 99 -6.71 -5.32 -7.40
N GLN A 100 -7.78 -5.86 -7.99
CA GLN A 100 -9.01 -6.25 -7.30
C GLN A 100 -9.69 -5.11 -6.51
N GLY A 101 -9.55 -3.86 -6.98
CA GLY A 101 -10.16 -2.71 -6.31
C GLY A 101 -9.50 -2.36 -4.98
N THR A 102 -8.26 -2.81 -4.76
CA THR A 102 -7.47 -2.42 -3.59
C THR A 102 -7.31 -0.90 -3.61
N LEU A 103 -7.76 -0.25 -2.54
CA LEU A 103 -7.58 1.16 -2.26
C LEU A 103 -7.14 1.30 -0.80
N VAL A 104 -6.03 2.01 -0.57
CA VAL A 104 -5.44 2.15 0.77
C VAL A 104 -5.05 3.61 0.98
N ALA A 105 -5.39 4.16 2.13
CA ALA A 105 -4.85 5.41 2.63
C ALA A 105 -3.78 5.13 3.68
N PHE A 106 -2.66 5.85 3.60
CA PHE A 106 -1.57 5.69 4.56
C PHE A 106 -0.84 7.01 4.81
N ASP A 107 -0.30 7.15 6.01
CA ASP A 107 0.61 8.23 6.40
C ASP A 107 2.03 7.87 5.88
N PRO A 108 2.61 8.66 4.95
CA PRO A 108 3.94 8.39 4.42
C PRO A 108 5.07 8.64 5.41
N TYR A 109 4.88 9.46 6.43
CA TYR A 109 5.90 9.81 7.42
C TYR A 109 6.10 8.71 8.45
N GLN A 110 5.02 7.99 8.78
CA GLN A 110 5.05 6.91 9.78
C GLN A 110 4.97 5.51 9.18
N GLY A 111 4.55 5.38 7.91
CA GLY A 111 4.30 4.08 7.30
C GLY A 111 3.09 3.37 7.91
N LEU A 112 2.05 4.12 8.27
CA LEU A 112 0.85 3.59 8.93
C LEU A 112 -0.35 3.61 7.99
N ILE A 113 -1.08 2.49 7.95
CA ILE A 113 -2.36 2.43 7.24
C ILE A 113 -3.41 3.21 8.04
N LEU A 114 -4.04 4.20 7.40
CA LEU A 114 -5.17 4.92 7.95
C LEU A 114 -6.47 4.12 7.75
N TRP A 115 -6.66 3.59 6.53
CA TRP A 115 -7.73 2.66 6.21
C TRP A 115 -7.42 1.90 4.91
N HIS A 116 -8.13 0.79 4.70
CA HIS A 116 -8.13 0.05 3.44
C HIS A 116 -9.57 -0.22 2.99
N SER A 117 -9.77 -0.37 1.68
CA SER A 117 -11.03 -0.85 1.12
C SER A 117 -11.26 -2.30 1.56
N SER A 118 -12.22 -2.52 2.44
CA SER A 118 -12.78 -3.86 2.69
C SER A 118 -14.02 -4.08 1.84
N LYS A 119 -14.29 -5.36 1.56
CA LYS A 119 -15.52 -5.81 0.87
C LYS A 119 -16.79 -5.30 1.56
N ASP A 120 -16.73 -5.01 2.86
CA ASP A 120 -17.86 -4.53 3.65
C ASP A 120 -18.20 -3.05 3.37
N TYR A 121 -17.23 -2.27 2.88
CA TYR A 121 -17.39 -0.82 2.64
C TYR A 121 -17.78 -0.48 1.21
N ILE A 122 -17.59 -1.39 0.24
CA ILE A 122 -18.11 -1.22 -1.12
C ILE A 122 -19.50 -1.87 -1.14
N PRO A 123 -20.61 -1.10 -1.06
CA PRO A 123 -21.94 -1.68 -1.14
C PRO A 123 -22.04 -2.53 -2.40
N SER A 124 -22.63 -3.72 -2.27
CA SER A 124 -22.79 -4.66 -3.38
C SER A 124 -23.28 -3.92 -4.62
N LEU A 125 -22.53 -4.00 -5.72
CA LEU A 125 -22.81 -3.32 -6.99
C LEU A 125 -24.25 -3.51 -7.48
N ASN A 126 -24.92 -4.59 -7.05
CA ASN A 126 -26.33 -4.86 -7.31
C ASN A 126 -27.31 -3.79 -6.80
N ARG A 127 -26.89 -2.87 -5.93
CA ARG A 127 -27.74 -1.79 -5.38
C ARG A 127 -27.62 -0.46 -6.12
N LEU A 128 -26.59 -0.28 -6.95
CA LEU A 128 -26.28 1.01 -7.58
C LEU A 128 -26.75 1.10 -9.05
N TRP A 129 -27.27 0.00 -9.61
CA TRP A 129 -27.69 -0.11 -11.01
C TRP A 129 -29.13 -0.66 -11.19
N ASN A 130 -30.03 -0.37 -10.24
CA ASN A 130 -31.47 -0.58 -10.40
C ASN A 130 -32.21 0.75 -10.40
#